data_AF-A0AAE1S4X8-F1
#
_entry.id   AF-A0AAE1S4X8-F1
#
_cell.length_a   1.000
_cell.length_b   1.000
_cell.length_c   1.000
_cell.angle_alpha   90.00
_cell.angle_beta   90.00
_cell.angle_gamma   90.00
#
_symmetry.space_group_name_H-M   'P 1'
#
loop_
_entity.id
_entity.type
_entity.pdbx_description
1 polymer ?
#
loop_
_entity_poly.entity_id
_entity_poly.type
_entity_poly.pdbx_seq_one_letter_code
_entity_poly.pdbx_strand_id
1 'polypeptide(L)'
;MAQEHAHSSAVERLLNWEVPLRAQYIRVLFHEITRISNHSISLTTHAIDVGASTPFMWAFEEREKLLEFYERKQRLVDIGTVTTQQAKDWGFSGVMLRGSGVCWDLQKTAPYDVHDQLDPDIPVGTRGDLYDRYGIRIEEM
;
A
#
# COMPACT_ATOMS: atom_id res chain seq x y z
N MET A 1 -4.25 15.31 3.84
CA MET A 1 -2.81 15.66 3.74
C MET A 1 -2.52 17.16 3.65
N ALA A 2 -3.41 17.99 3.11
CA ALA A 2 -3.10 19.42 2.95
C ALA A 2 -2.84 20.17 4.27
N GLN A 3 -3.64 19.90 5.30
CA GLN A 3 -3.47 20.49 6.63
C GLN A 3 -2.19 20.00 7.33
N GLU A 4 -1.93 18.68 7.28
CA GLU A 4 -0.70 18.08 7.80
C GLU A 4 0.56 18.69 7.18
N HIS A 5 0.54 18.95 5.87
CA HIS A 5 1.67 19.60 5.21
C HIS A 5 1.83 21.07 5.61
N ALA A 6 0.74 21.81 5.80
CA ALA A 6 0.83 23.18 6.29
C ALA A 6 1.44 23.22 7.70
N HIS A 7 1.07 22.28 8.56
CA HIS A 7 1.65 22.12 9.89
C HIS A 7 3.14 21.71 9.83
N SER A 8 3.49 20.67 9.06
CA SER A 8 4.88 20.22 8.89
C SER A 8 5.77 21.31 8.31
N SER A 9 5.29 22.05 7.32
CA SER A 9 6.05 23.15 6.70
C SER A 9 6.26 24.32 7.67
N ALA A 10 5.29 24.59 8.56
CA ALA A 10 5.46 25.59 9.61
C ALA A 10 6.53 25.16 10.62
N VAL A 11 6.52 23.89 11.05
CA VAL A 11 7.51 23.33 11.97
C VAL A 11 8.92 23.30 11.34
N GLU A 12 9.03 22.90 10.07
CA GLU A 12 10.31 22.87 9.33
C GLU A 12 10.93 24.27 9.20
N ARG A 13 10.10 25.29 8.97
CA ARG A 13 10.55 26.69 8.93
C ARG A 13 11.02 27.18 10.30
N LEU A 14 10.37 26.78 11.40
CA LEU A 14 10.80 27.14 12.75
C LEU A 14 12.14 26.48 13.12
N LEU A 15 12.38 25.26 12.63
CA LEU A 15 13.59 24.49 12.90
C LEU A 15 14.74 24.75 11.92
N ASN A 16 14.53 25.60 10.89
CA ASN A 16 15.48 25.83 9.79
C ASN A 16 15.99 24.52 9.16
N TRP A 17 15.12 23.53 8.99
CA TRP A 17 15.47 22.21 8.47
C TRP A 17 15.16 22.11 6.96
N GLU A 18 16.10 21.63 6.16
CA GLU A 18 15.88 21.37 4.73
C GLU A 18 15.40 19.93 4.46
N VAL A 19 14.25 19.82 3.80
CA VAL A 19 13.63 18.52 3.48
C VAL A 19 14.29 17.91 2.23
N PRO A 20 14.65 16.62 2.24
CA PRO A 20 15.26 15.96 1.08
C PRO A 20 14.35 15.97 -0.16
N LEU A 21 14.95 16.07 -1.34
CA LEU A 21 14.26 16.22 -2.63
C LEU A 21 13.16 15.16 -2.86
N ARG A 22 13.44 13.90 -2.51
CA ARG A 22 12.48 12.80 -2.63
C ARG A 22 11.20 13.03 -1.81
N ALA A 23 11.33 13.57 -0.60
CA ALA A 23 10.19 13.83 0.27
C ALA A 23 9.34 14.99 -0.26
N GLN A 24 9.96 15.98 -0.89
CA GLN A 24 9.23 17.08 -1.55
C GLN A 24 8.35 16.57 -2.69
N TYR A 25 8.89 15.71 -3.58
CA TYR A 25 8.10 15.09 -4.66
C TYR A 25 6.93 14.27 -4.14
N ILE A 26 7.15 13.46 -3.11
CA ILE A 26 6.08 12.66 -2.50
C ILE A 26 5.00 13.57 -1.92
N ARG A 27 5.37 14.66 -1.23
CA ARG A 27 4.39 15.61 -0.67
C ARG A 27 3.52 16.20 -1.77
N VAL A 28 4.13 16.72 -2.84
CA VAL A 28 3.39 17.31 -3.97
C VAL A 28 2.45 16.28 -4.59
N LEU A 29 2.92 15.05 -4.86
CA LEU A 29 2.07 13.99 -5.40
C LEU A 29 0.83 13.72 -4.52
N PHE A 30 1.01 13.56 -3.21
CA PHE A 30 -0.11 13.31 -2.29
C PHE A 30 -1.02 14.54 -2.10
N HIS A 31 -0.49 15.76 -2.25
CA HIS A 31 -1.32 16.97 -2.30
C HIS A 31 -2.23 16.99 -3.51
N GLU A 32 -1.71 16.66 -4.69
CA GLU A 32 -2.52 16.70 -5.90
C GLU A 32 -3.60 15.63 -5.91
N ILE A 33 -3.30 14.43 -5.38
CA ILE A 33 -4.30 13.39 -5.16
C ILE A 33 -5.38 13.89 -4.16
N THR A 34 -4.97 14.50 -3.04
CA THR A 34 -5.92 15.05 -2.06
C THR A 34 -6.78 16.17 -2.68
N ARG A 35 -6.21 17.01 -3.55
CA ARG A 35 -6.92 18.09 -4.23
C ARG A 35 -7.99 17.55 -5.19
N ILE A 36 -7.63 16.60 -6.04
CA ILE A 36 -8.57 15.94 -6.97
C ILE A 36 -9.71 15.29 -6.19
N SER A 37 -9.37 14.57 -5.12
CA SER A 37 -10.36 14.00 -4.21
C SER A 37 -11.30 15.08 -3.69
N ASN A 38 -10.78 16.14 -3.06
CA ASN A 38 -11.58 17.23 -2.50
C ASN A 38 -12.51 17.92 -3.52
N HIS A 39 -12.06 18.14 -4.75
CA HIS A 39 -12.92 18.71 -5.78
C HIS A 39 -13.99 17.73 -6.25
N SER A 40 -13.65 16.45 -6.39
CA SER A 40 -14.60 15.40 -6.76
C SER A 40 -15.76 15.29 -5.75
N ILE A 41 -15.49 15.36 -4.43
CA ILE A 41 -16.59 15.34 -3.45
C ILE A 41 -17.39 16.63 -3.47
N SER A 42 -16.74 17.78 -3.56
CA SER A 42 -17.43 19.07 -3.59
C SER A 42 -18.41 19.17 -4.76
N LEU A 43 -18.01 18.69 -5.94
CA LEU A 43 -18.86 18.69 -7.14
C LEU A 43 -20.01 17.69 -7.01
N THR A 44 -19.74 16.50 -6.50
CA THR A 44 -20.74 15.42 -6.45
C THR A 44 -21.74 15.58 -5.31
N THR A 45 -21.34 16.13 -4.17
CA THR A 45 -22.29 16.53 -3.12
C THR A 45 -23.18 17.67 -3.59
N HIS A 46 -22.61 18.65 -4.31
CA HIS A 46 -23.42 19.71 -4.90
C HIS A 46 -24.41 19.17 -5.93
N ALA A 47 -24.02 18.17 -6.73
CA ALA A 47 -24.92 17.48 -7.65
C ALA A 47 -26.07 16.76 -6.91
N ILE A 48 -25.81 16.13 -5.76
CA ILE A 48 -26.86 15.54 -4.92
C ILE A 48 -27.83 16.62 -4.43
N ASP A 49 -27.33 17.75 -3.95
CA ASP A 49 -28.17 18.83 -3.42
C ASP A 49 -29.15 19.37 -4.48
N VAL A 50 -28.75 19.31 -5.76
CA VAL A 50 -29.59 19.66 -6.92
C VAL A 50 -30.52 18.49 -7.34
N GLY A 51 -30.30 17.28 -6.83
CA GLY A 51 -31.12 16.08 -7.07
C GLY A 51 -30.51 15.04 -8.01
N ALA A 52 -29.27 15.24 -8.48
CA ALA A 52 -28.56 14.28 -9.33
C ALA A 52 -27.71 13.31 -8.48
N SER A 53 -28.25 12.12 -8.20
CA SER A 53 -27.60 11.10 -7.36
C SER A 53 -26.59 10.21 -8.11
N THR A 54 -26.72 10.07 -9.43
CA THR A 54 -25.87 9.16 -10.22
C THR A 54 -24.39 9.57 -10.29
N PRO A 55 -24.00 10.86 -10.45
CA PRO A 55 -22.59 11.24 -10.49
C PRO A 55 -21.88 11.00 -9.16
N PHE A 56 -22.61 11.07 -8.05
CA PHE A 56 -22.07 10.81 -6.72
C PHE A 56 -21.65 9.36 -6.54
N MET A 57 -22.46 8.40 -7.00
CA MET A 57 -22.10 6.99 -6.91
C MET A 57 -20.84 6.69 -7.72
N TRP A 58 -20.72 7.22 -8.93
CA TRP A 58 -19.52 7.05 -9.77
C TRP A 58 -18.27 7.67 -9.14
N ALA A 59 -18.40 8.87 -8.57
CA ALA A 59 -17.26 9.53 -7.93
C ALA A 59 -16.81 8.84 -6.64
N PHE A 60 -17.72 8.15 -5.93
CA PHE A 60 -17.37 7.40 -4.74
C PHE A 60 -16.54 6.15 -5.05
N GLU A 61 -16.84 5.44 -6.15
CA GLU A 61 -16.01 4.31 -6.60
C GLU A 61 -14.56 4.76 -6.88
N GLU A 62 -14.40 5.85 -7.63
CA GLU A 62 -13.08 6.41 -7.93
C GLU A 62 -12.37 6.91 -6.66
N ARG A 63 -13.12 7.45 -5.70
CA ARG A 63 -12.56 7.85 -4.40
C ARG A 63 -12.11 6.68 -3.56
N GLU A 64 -12.78 5.54 -3.65
CA GLU A 64 -12.39 4.33 -2.93
C GLU A 64 -11.06 3.79 -3.44
N LYS A 65 -10.85 3.77 -4.76
CA LYS A 65 -9.55 3.47 -5.38
C LYS A 65 -8.46 4.43 -4.89
N LEU A 66 -8.77 5.73 -4.80
CA LEU A 66 -7.83 6.73 -4.27
C LEU A 66 -7.53 6.52 -2.78
N LEU A 67 -8.53 6.16 -1.96
CA LEU A 67 -8.37 5.86 -0.54
C LEU A 67 -7.56 4.59 -0.30
N GLU A 68 -7.68 3.59 -1.19
CA GLU A 68 -6.82 2.40 -1.15
C GLU A 68 -5.35 2.80 -1.25
N PHE A 69 -4.97 3.73 -2.14
CA PHE A 69 -3.59 4.21 -2.20
C PHE A 69 -3.11 4.89 -0.90
N TYR A 70 -4.01 5.55 -0.16
CA TYR A 70 -3.70 6.11 1.16
C TYR A 70 -3.53 5.02 2.22
N GLU A 71 -4.48 4.09 2.33
CA GLU A 71 -4.43 3.01 3.31
C GLU A 71 -3.26 2.06 3.07
N ARG A 72 -3.03 1.67 1.81
CA ARG A 72 -2.00 0.71 1.45
C ARG A 72 -0.59 1.21 1.78
N LYS A 73 -0.36 2.53 1.65
CA LYS A 73 0.91 3.16 2.03
C LYS A 73 1.02 3.39 3.54
N GLN A 74 -0.07 3.73 4.23
CA GLN A 74 -0.02 4.17 5.63
C GLN A 74 -0.25 3.04 6.65
N ARG A 75 -0.92 1.95 6.26
CA ARG A 75 -1.28 0.82 7.15
C ARG A 75 -0.51 -0.47 6.92
N LEU A 76 0.14 -0.64 5.78
CA LEU A 76 0.81 -1.91 5.45
C LEU A 76 2.33 -1.80 5.36
N VAL A 77 2.85 -0.63 4.95
CA VAL A 77 4.29 -0.39 4.82
C VAL A 77 4.89 -0.17 6.20
N ASP A 78 5.96 -0.90 6.50
CA ASP A 78 6.71 -0.87 7.78
C ASP A 78 5.91 -1.32 9.03
N ILE A 79 4.77 -1.99 8.85
CA ILE A 79 3.96 -2.55 9.96
C ILE A 79 4.11 -4.08 9.98
N GLY A 80 4.39 -4.64 11.16
CA GLY A 80 4.53 -6.09 11.35
C GLY A 80 5.76 -6.68 10.66
N THR A 81 6.84 -5.89 10.53
CA THR A 81 8.11 -6.30 9.92
C THR A 81 8.71 -7.49 10.66
N VAL A 82 8.89 -8.61 9.96
CA VAL A 82 9.54 -9.81 10.50
C VAL A 82 10.83 -10.05 9.73
N THR A 83 11.94 -10.14 10.45
CA THR A 83 13.23 -10.48 9.83
C THR A 83 13.28 -11.95 9.44
N THR A 84 14.10 -12.28 8.44
CA THR A 84 14.29 -13.66 7.97
C THR A 84 14.71 -14.62 9.09
N GLN A 85 15.54 -14.17 10.02
CA GLN A 85 15.99 -14.99 11.15
C GLN A 85 14.85 -15.25 12.13
N GLN A 86 14.09 -14.22 12.52
CA GLN A 86 12.93 -14.37 13.40
C GLN A 86 11.86 -15.28 12.78
N ALA A 87 11.63 -15.20 11.47
CA ALA A 87 10.69 -16.06 10.78
C ALA A 87 11.07 -17.54 10.88
N LYS A 88 12.38 -17.86 10.78
CA LYS A 88 12.89 -19.23 10.95
C LYS A 88 12.84 -19.69 12.40
N ASP A 89 13.26 -18.83 13.33
CA ASP A 89 13.32 -19.16 14.76
C ASP A 89 11.91 -19.40 15.35
N TRP A 90 10.90 -18.68 14.86
CA TRP A 90 9.50 -18.86 15.26
C TRP A 90 8.74 -19.92 14.45
N GLY A 91 9.40 -20.56 13.49
CA GLY A 91 8.80 -21.62 12.67
C GLY A 91 7.66 -21.15 11.77
N PHE A 92 7.72 -19.91 11.28
CA PHE A 92 6.73 -19.42 10.31
C PHE A 92 6.86 -20.15 8.97
N SER A 93 5.75 -20.24 8.22
CA SER A 93 5.69 -20.96 6.95
C SER A 93 4.85 -20.20 5.90
N GLY A 94 4.98 -20.60 4.63
CA GLY A 94 4.24 -20.04 3.50
C GLY A 94 4.52 -18.56 3.27
N VAL A 95 3.47 -17.76 3.08
CA VAL A 95 3.52 -16.31 2.80
C VAL A 95 4.28 -15.53 3.88
N MET A 96 4.24 -15.96 5.13
CA MET A 96 4.95 -15.29 6.23
C MET A 96 6.47 -15.39 6.05
N LEU A 97 6.95 -16.55 5.62
CA LEU A 97 8.35 -16.82 5.38
C LEU A 97 8.82 -16.19 4.05
N ARG A 98 8.00 -16.28 3.00
CA ARG A 98 8.25 -15.64 1.69
C ARG A 98 8.22 -14.12 1.74
N GLY A 99 7.31 -13.53 2.53
CA GLY A 99 7.27 -12.09 2.76
C GLY A 99 8.57 -11.57 3.38
N SER A 100 9.21 -12.36 4.24
CA SER A 100 10.49 -12.03 4.89
C SER A 100 11.74 -12.30 4.04
N GLY A 101 11.58 -12.60 2.74
CA GLY A 101 12.69 -12.78 1.80
C GLY A 101 13.22 -14.20 1.64
N VAL A 102 12.52 -15.22 2.16
CA VAL A 102 12.92 -16.62 1.99
C VAL A 102 12.13 -17.26 0.85
N CYS A 103 12.81 -17.60 -0.25
CA CYS A 103 12.22 -18.38 -1.34
C CYS A 103 12.06 -19.84 -0.90
N TRP A 104 10.94 -20.16 -0.26
CA TRP A 104 10.62 -21.51 0.20
C TRP A 104 9.14 -21.81 -0.04
N ASP A 105 8.88 -22.81 -0.87
CA ASP A 105 7.56 -23.35 -1.14
C ASP A 105 7.65 -24.87 -1.31
N LEU A 106 6.67 -25.59 -0.76
CA LEU A 106 6.59 -27.05 -0.85
C LEU A 106 6.39 -27.51 -2.29
N GLN A 107 5.69 -26.74 -3.12
CA GLN A 107 5.41 -27.09 -4.51
C GLN A 107 6.69 -27.22 -5.37
N LYS A 108 7.77 -26.51 -5.00
CA LYS A 108 9.08 -26.64 -5.69
C LYS A 108 10.12 -27.45 -4.91
N THR A 109 10.11 -27.40 -3.58
CA THR A 109 11.15 -28.03 -2.77
C THR A 109 10.88 -29.51 -2.51
N ALA A 110 9.61 -29.86 -2.32
CA ALA A 110 9.15 -31.24 -2.12
C ALA A 110 7.84 -31.42 -2.90
N PRO A 111 7.91 -31.34 -4.25
CA PRO A 111 6.75 -31.43 -5.11
C PRO A 111 5.99 -32.75 -4.88
N TYR A 112 4.67 -32.65 -4.94
CA TYR A 112 3.76 -33.78 -4.79
C TYR A 112 2.78 -33.80 -5.96
N ASP A 113 2.20 -34.97 -6.22
CA ASP A 113 1.27 -35.21 -7.33
C ASP A 113 1.83 -34.80 -8.70
N VAL A 114 1.27 -33.75 -9.30
CA VAL A 114 1.63 -33.22 -10.62
C VAL A 114 2.38 -31.90 -10.55
N HIS A 115 2.73 -31.43 -9.34
CA HIS A 115 3.50 -30.19 -9.16
C HIS A 115 4.91 -30.28 -9.78
N ASP A 116 5.45 -31.48 -10.01
CA ASP A 116 6.70 -31.72 -10.76
C ASP A 116 6.65 -31.24 -12.21
N GLN A 117 5.45 -31.15 -12.80
CA GLN A 117 5.24 -30.81 -14.21
C GLN A 117 4.77 -29.37 -14.41
N LEU A 118 4.46 -28.68 -13.31
CA LEU A 118 4.05 -27.28 -13.27
C LEU A 118 5.25 -26.44 -12.84
N ASP A 119 5.55 -25.34 -13.52
CA ASP A 119 6.57 -24.38 -13.07
C ASP A 119 5.87 -23.10 -12.55
N PRO A 120 5.36 -23.10 -11.30
CA PRO A 120 4.70 -21.93 -10.73
C PRO A 120 5.72 -20.83 -10.42
N ASP A 121 5.44 -19.59 -10.80
CA ASP A 121 6.22 -18.45 -10.35
C ASP A 121 5.94 -18.19 -8.87
N ILE A 122 6.98 -18.22 -8.03
CA ILE A 122 6.84 -18.02 -6.58
C ILE A 122 7.22 -16.58 -6.24
N PRO A 123 6.25 -15.75 -5.79
CA PRO A 123 6.54 -14.39 -5.39
C PRO A 123 7.21 -14.34 -4.02
N VAL A 124 8.21 -13.47 -3.88
CA VAL A 124 9.02 -13.31 -2.66
C VAL A 124 9.13 -11.83 -2.31
N GLY A 125 8.86 -11.51 -1.04
CA GLY A 125 8.94 -10.17 -0.49
C GLY A 125 10.38 -9.78 -0.15
N THR A 126 10.64 -8.49 0.06
CA THR A 126 12.00 -7.99 0.35
C THR A 126 12.12 -7.39 1.76
N ARG A 127 11.02 -6.86 2.29
CA ARG A 127 10.97 -6.07 3.52
C ARG A 127 10.34 -6.80 4.69
N GLY A 128 9.54 -7.85 4.45
CA GLY A 128 8.90 -8.61 5.52
C GLY A 128 7.73 -7.91 6.19
N ASP A 129 7.25 -6.80 5.60
CA ASP A 129 6.10 -6.03 6.08
C ASP A 129 4.76 -6.67 5.67
N LEU A 130 3.66 -6.13 6.19
CA LEU A 130 2.33 -6.59 5.85
C LEU A 130 1.99 -6.34 4.37
N TYR A 131 2.62 -5.34 3.75
CA TYR A 131 2.45 -5.00 2.34
C TYR A 131 3.01 -6.10 1.43
N ASP A 132 4.23 -6.57 1.68
CA ASP A 132 4.85 -7.66 0.91
C ASP A 132 4.02 -8.94 1.00
N ARG A 133 3.48 -9.25 2.18
CA ARG A 133 2.60 -10.42 2.36
C ARG A 133 1.29 -10.31 1.62
N TYR A 134 0.73 -9.10 1.56
CA TYR A 134 -0.48 -8.83 0.79
C TYR A 134 -0.20 -8.93 -0.72
N GLY A 135 0.94 -8.38 -1.19
CA GLY A 135 1.39 -8.50 -2.57
C GLY A 135 1.56 -9.96 -3.02
N ILE A 136 2.26 -10.77 -2.22
CA ILE A 136 2.44 -12.21 -2.48
C ILE A 136 1.11 -12.93 -2.64
N ARG A 137 0.11 -12.63 -1.81
CA ARG A 137 -1.22 -13.25 -1.92
C ARG A 137 -1.97 -12.85 -3.18
N ILE A 138 -1.77 -11.62 -3.66
CA ILE A 138 -2.37 -11.18 -4.93
C ILE A 138 -1.69 -11.89 -6.10
N GLU A 139 -0.36 -12.00 -6.08
CA GLU A 139 0.41 -12.65 -7.15
C GLU A 139 0.21 -14.18 -7.18
N GLU A 140 -0.22 -14.78 -6.08
CA GLU A 140 -0.63 -16.19 -6.00
C GLU A 140 -2.04 -16.50 -6.54
N MET A 141 -2.90 -15.47 -6.69
CA MET A 141 -4.27 -15.61 -7.21
C MET A 141 -4.31 -15.48 -8.74
#